data_AF-A0A8J5TP84-F1
#
_entry.id   AF-A0A8J5TP84-F1
#
_cell.length_a   1.000
_cell.length_b   1.000
_cell.length_c   1.000
_cell.angle_alpha   90.00
_cell.angle_beta   90.00
_cell.angle_gamma   90.00
#
_symmetry.space_group_name_H-M   'P 1'
#
loop_
_entity.id
_entity.type
_entity.pdbx_description
1 polymer ?
#
loop_
_entity_poly.entity_id
_entity_poly.type
_entity_poly.pdbx_seq_one_letter_code
_entity_poly.pdbx_strand_id
1 'polypeptide(L)'
;MWIDTAGKRQTTVLGIRRVYGEHTGENIGSVILELLREYDVGGDQIGYFMLDNASSNDTAVEFILKELLPMDDAQATPPSPASLLGPYY
;
A
#
# COMPACT_ATOMS: atom_id res chain seq x y z
N MET A 1 -13.53 -1.27 1.54
CA MET A 1 -14.69 -2.14 1.82
C MET A 1 -15.09 -1.95 3.26
N TRP A 2 -16.39 -1.84 3.55
CA TRP A 2 -16.90 -1.77 4.93
C TRP A 2 -18.20 -2.59 5.04
N ILE A 3 -18.64 -2.83 6.26
CA ILE A 3 -19.93 -3.48 6.56
C ILE A 3 -20.89 -2.40 7.06
N ASP A 4 -22.08 -2.32 6.47
CA ASP A 4 -23.12 -1.40 6.94
C ASP A 4 -23.86 -1.92 8.17
N THR A 5 -24.79 -1.12 8.70
CA THR A 5 -25.59 -1.49 9.87
C THR A 5 -26.52 -2.68 9.65
N ALA A 6 -26.77 -3.07 8.40
CA ALA A 6 -27.54 -4.27 8.03
C ALA A 6 -26.65 -5.51 7.87
N GLY A 7 -25.34 -5.41 8.15
CA GLY A 7 -24.40 -6.51 7.99
C GLY A 7 -24.00 -6.77 6.53
N LYS A 8 -24.35 -5.87 5.60
CA LYS A 8 -24.04 -6.05 4.18
C LYS A 8 -22.69 -5.43 3.84
N ARG A 9 -21.91 -6.18 3.05
CA ARG A 9 -20.65 -5.70 2.47
C ARG A 9 -20.92 -4.58 1.46
N GLN A 10 -20.23 -3.47 1.64
CA GLN A 10 -20.27 -2.30 0.77
C GLN A 10 -18.90 -2.02 0.15
N THR A 11 -18.96 -1.47 -1.07
CA THR A 11 -17.81 -0.96 -1.81
C THR A 11 -18.23 0.31 -2.53
N THR A 12 -17.30 1.24 -2.71
CA THR A 12 -17.51 2.46 -3.49
C THR A 12 -16.27 2.76 -4.33
N VAL A 13 -16.49 3.42 -5.45
CA VAL A 13 -15.42 3.94 -6.31
C VAL A 13 -15.06 5.34 -5.80
N LEU A 14 -13.81 5.55 -5.41
CA LEU A 14 -13.32 6.88 -4.98
C LEU A 14 -13.06 7.80 -6.18
N GLY A 15 -12.60 7.24 -7.30
CA GLY A 15 -12.41 8.03 -8.51
C GLY A 15 -11.90 7.21 -9.69
N ILE A 16 -12.03 7.81 -10.87
CA ILE A 16 -11.41 7.35 -12.11
C ILE A 16 -10.59 8.54 -12.62
N ARG A 17 -9.26 8.41 -12.57
CA ARG A 17 -8.33 9.46 -12.98
C ARG A 17 -7.65 9.07 -14.27
N ARG A 18 -7.43 10.06 -15.15
CA ARG A 18 -6.67 9.86 -16.38
C ARG A 18 -5.18 9.98 -16.05
N VAL A 19 -4.43 8.92 -16.35
CA VAL A 19 -2.96 8.95 -16.30
C VAL A 19 -2.44 9.52 -17.61
N TYR A 20 -1.51 10.47 -17.53
CA TYR A 20 -0.83 11.07 -18.68
C TYR A 20 0.64 10.68 -18.65
N GLY A 21 1.26 10.52 -19.83
CA GLY A 21 2.67 10.11 -19.94
C GLY A 21 2.86 8.60 -19.80
N GLU A 22 4.03 8.18 -19.35
CA GLU A 22 4.37 6.76 -19.19
C GLU A 22 3.62 6.12 -18.01
N HIS A 23 3.21 4.87 -18.17
CA HIS A 23 2.50 4.11 -17.14
C HIS A 23 3.47 3.45 -16.15
N THR A 24 4.46 4.21 -15.68
CA THR A 24 5.36 3.75 -14.62
C THR A 24 4.60 3.65 -13.29
N GLY A 25 5.08 2.82 -12.38
CA GLY A 25 4.42 2.66 -11.09
C GLY A 25 4.41 3.96 -10.29
N GLU A 26 5.47 4.77 -10.35
CA GLU A 26 5.56 6.07 -9.69
C GLU A 26 4.52 7.05 -10.23
N ASN A 27 4.28 7.07 -11.54
CA ASN A 27 3.27 7.94 -12.15
C ASN A 27 1.84 7.47 -11.82
N ILE A 28 1.60 6.17 -11.76
CA ILE A 28 0.33 5.63 -11.29
C ILE A 28 0.14 5.95 -9.80
N GLY A 29 1.19 5.74 -9.00
CA GLY A 29 1.20 5.96 -7.56
C GLY A 29 0.94 7.42 -7.18
N SER A 30 1.51 8.38 -7.90
CA SER A 30 1.28 9.81 -7.66
C SER A 30 -0.20 10.19 -7.86
N VAL A 31 -0.83 9.70 -8.93
CA VAL A 31 -2.26 9.92 -9.20
C VAL A 31 -3.14 9.30 -8.10
N ILE A 32 -2.77 8.12 -7.58
CA ILE A 32 -3.48 7.49 -6.47
C ILE A 32 -3.28 8.26 -5.16
N LEU A 33 -2.07 8.75 -4.87
CA LEU A 33 -1.80 9.57 -3.68
C LEU A 33 -2.61 10.87 -3.67
N GLU A 34 -2.72 11.55 -4.82
CA GLU A 34 -3.59 12.72 -4.96
C GLU A 34 -5.05 12.38 -4.65
N LEU A 35 -5.55 11.25 -5.17
CA LEU A 35 -6.90 10.79 -4.89
C LEU A 35 -7.10 10.47 -3.41
N LEU A 36 -6.14 9.81 -2.75
CA LEU A 36 -6.24 9.50 -1.33
C LEU A 36 -6.24 10.78 -0.47
N ARG A 37 -5.41 11.76 -0.82
CA ARG A 37 -5.37 13.08 -0.16
C ARG A 37 -6.69 13.85 -0.32
N GLU A 38 -7.32 13.78 -1.49
CA GLU A 38 -8.63 14.43 -1.76
C GLU A 38 -9.75 13.89 -0.85
N TYR A 39 -9.68 12.60 -0.50
CA TYR A 39 -10.66 11.93 0.35
C TYR A 39 -10.23 11.84 1.83
N ASP A 40 -9.12 12.48 2.21
CA ASP A 40 -8.54 12.44 3.56
C ASP A 40 -8.30 11.00 4.05
N VAL A 41 -7.79 10.14 3.15
CA VAL A 41 -7.44 8.75 3.45
C VAL A 41 -5.95 8.67 3.83
N GLY A 42 -5.70 8.52 5.12
CA GLY A 42 -4.37 8.35 5.71
C GLY A 42 -3.84 6.91 5.63
N GLY A 43 -2.54 6.74 5.92
CA GLY A 43 -1.88 5.43 5.90
C GLY A 43 -2.44 4.43 6.92
N ASP A 44 -2.95 4.91 8.06
CA ASP A 44 -3.60 4.12 9.10
C ASP A 44 -4.96 3.55 8.70
N GLN A 45 -5.58 4.09 7.64
CA GLN A 45 -6.87 3.64 7.11
C GLN A 45 -6.73 2.63 5.97
N ILE A 46 -5.52 2.37 5.47
CA ILE A 46 -5.26 1.48 4.34
C ILE A 46 -4.84 0.10 4.86
N GLY A 47 -5.64 -0.92 4.53
CA GLY A 47 -5.34 -2.31 4.90
C GLY A 47 -4.49 -3.06 3.87
N TYR A 48 -4.90 -3.04 2.59
CA TYR A 48 -4.22 -3.76 1.52
C TYR A 48 -4.60 -3.19 0.15
N PHE A 49 -3.72 -3.39 -0.83
CA PHE A 49 -3.97 -3.12 -2.25
C PHE A 49 -4.31 -4.41 -2.99
N MET A 50 -5.27 -4.36 -3.90
CA MET A 50 -5.57 -5.45 -4.84
C MET A 50 -5.37 -4.91 -6.25
N LEU A 51 -4.46 -5.51 -7.00
CA LEU A 51 -4.04 -5.09 -8.32
C LEU A 51 -3.89 -6.32 -9.23
N ASP A 52 -3.81 -6.11 -10.54
CA ASP A 52 -3.49 -7.18 -11.48
C ASP A 52 -1.98 -7.50 -11.48
N ASN A 53 -1.59 -8.55 -12.20
CA ASN A 53 -0.21 -9.05 -12.22
C ASN A 53 0.67 -8.30 -13.23
N ALA A 54 0.81 -7.00 -13.06
CA ALA A 54 1.70 -6.14 -13.83
C ALA A 54 2.82 -5.61 -12.93
N SER A 55 4.08 -5.68 -13.37
CA SER A 55 5.23 -5.27 -12.54
C SER A 55 5.23 -3.78 -12.16
N SER A 56 4.58 -2.93 -12.96
CA SER A 56 4.36 -1.53 -12.62
C SER A 56 3.53 -1.35 -11.35
N ASN A 57 2.70 -2.32 -10.99
CA ASN A 57 1.89 -2.26 -9.77
C ASN A 57 2.74 -2.45 -8.51
N ASP A 58 3.80 -3.26 -8.59
CA ASP A 58 4.72 -3.46 -7.47
C ASP A 58 5.42 -2.13 -7.13
N THR A 59 5.94 -1.44 -8.14
CA THR A 59 6.60 -0.13 -7.94
C THR A 59 5.60 0.98 -7.58
N ALA A 60 4.34 0.89 -8.04
CA ALA A 60 3.29 1.82 -7.63
C ALA A 60 2.95 1.69 -6.14
N VAL A 61 2.79 0.46 -5.65
CA VAL A 61 2.49 0.20 -4.24
C VAL A 61 3.67 0.62 -3.37
N GLU A 62 4.90 0.29 -3.76
CA GLU A 62 6.10 0.75 -3.03
C GLU A 62 6.15 2.28 -2.93
N PHE A 63 5.88 2.98 -4.03
CA PHE A 63 5.84 4.44 -4.07
C PHE A 63 4.76 5.02 -3.14
N ILE A 64 3.54 4.46 -3.17
CA ILE A 64 2.43 4.89 -2.31
C ILE A 64 2.77 4.65 -0.83
N LEU A 65 3.31 3.48 -0.48
CA LEU A 65 3.61 3.14 0.90
C LEU A 65 4.71 4.00 1.51
N LYS A 66 5.76 4.34 0.74
CA LYS A 66 6.82 5.25 1.20
C LYS A 66 6.27 6.63 1.62
N GLU A 67 5.25 7.11 0.92
CA GLU A 67 4.63 8.40 1.19
C GLU A 67 3.62 8.35 2.34
N LEU A 68 2.88 7.25 2.49
CA LEU A 68 1.81 7.12 3.50
C LEU A 68 2.29 6.56 4.84
N LEU A 69 3.34 5.75 4.81
CA LEU A 69 3.94 5.12 5.98
C LEU A 69 5.43 5.46 5.96
N PRO A 70 5.81 6.69 6.36
CA PRO A 70 7.22 7.01 6.57
C PRO A 70 7.75 6.00 7.59
N MET A 71 8.61 5.09 7.12
CA MET A 71 9.28 4.13 7.97
C MET A 71 10.01 4.94 9.04
N ASP A 72 9.67 4.76 10.31
CA ASP A 72 10.56 5.19 11.37
C ASP A 72 11.89 4.46 11.13
N ASP A 73 12.97 5.20 10.90
CA ASP A 73 14.34 4.69 10.67
C ASP A 73 14.93 4.02 11.95
N ALA A 74 14.16 3.16 12.61
CA ALA A 74 14.55 2.49 13.83
C ALA A 74 14.14 1.01 13.79
N GLN A 75 15.15 0.17 13.54
CA GLN A 75 15.22 -1.25 13.90
C GLN A 75 14.61 -2.28 12.92
N ALA A 76 15.18 -2.40 11.73
CA ALA A 76 15.13 -3.64 10.95
C ALA A 76 16.54 -4.18 10.66
N THR A 77 17.35 -4.36 11.71
CA THR A 77 18.44 -5.35 11.64
C THR A 77 17.79 -6.73 11.76
N PRO A 78 17.79 -7.59 10.73
CA PRO A 78 17.33 -8.96 10.89
C PRO A 78 18.16 -9.65 11.98
N PRO A 79 17.57 -10.49 12.85
CA PRO A 79 18.34 -11.20 13.85
C PRO A 79 19.41 -12.07 13.17
N SER A 80 20.61 -12.07 13.74
CA SER A 80 21.73 -12.89 13.26
C SER A 80 21.30 -14.35 13.06
N PRO A 81 21.73 -15.02 11.97
CA PRO A 81 21.40 -16.43 11.70
C PRO A 81 21.73 -17.39 12.85
N ALA A 82 22.64 -17.00 13.75
CA ALA A 82 23.04 -17.78 14.91
C ALA A 82 21.93 -17.94 15.96
N SER A 83 20.85 -17.14 15.91
CA SER A 83 19.73 -17.21 16.85
C SER A 83 18.66 -18.25 16.47
N LEU A 84 18.71 -18.81 15.27
CA LEU A 84 17.74 -19.81 14.77
C LEU A 84 18.15 -21.27 15.03
N LEU A 85 19.37 -21.50 15.51
CA LEU A 85 19.80 -22.82 15.97
C LEU A 85 19.52 -22.95 17.47
N GLY A 86 18.25 -23.23 17.81
CA GLY A 86 17.89 -23.73 19.13
C GLY A 86 18.56 -25.09 19.42
N PRO A 87 18.61 -25.52 20.70
CA PRO A 87 19.52 -26.57 21.19
C PRO A 87 19.13 -28.01 20.80
N TYR A 88 18.51 -28.22 19.64
CA TYR A 88 18.28 -29.56 19.10
C TYR A 88 19.34 -29.90 18.04
N TYR A 89 20.57 -30.07 18.54
CA TYR A 89 21.57 -31.04 18.08
C TYR A 89 22.34 -31.53 19.30
#